data_AF-A0A7C3KL10-F1
#
_entry.id   AF-A0A7C3KL10-F1
#
_cell.length_a   1.000
_cell.length_b   1.000
_cell.length_c   1.000
_cell.angle_alpha   90.00
_cell.angle_beta   90.00
_cell.angle_gamma   90.00
#
_symmetry.space_group_name_H-M   'P 1'
#
loop_
_entity.id
_entity.type
_entity.pdbx_description
1 polymer ?
#
loop_
_entity_poly.entity_id
_entity_poly.type
_entity_poly.pdbx_seq_one_letter_code
_entity_poly.pdbx_strand_id
1 'polypeptide(L)'
;MIRINIRRLFVVVLGILVILSIASAFAANINVPATRLTNQAQAITANALKPASCSAITLSRVVVCTGGNCDGTNQNELILGTSSSERIRGRGGNDCILGGGGDDNLVGNNRSDICIGGPDFDTFNTCEVQIQ
;
A
#
# COMPACT_ATOMS: atom_id res chain seq x y z
N MET A 1 -72.77 -26.98 25.11
CA MET A 1 -72.23 -25.97 26.05
C MET A 1 -71.01 -26.56 26.76
N ILE A 2 -69.79 -26.18 26.37
CA ILE A 2 -68.55 -26.67 26.98
C ILE A 2 -68.28 -25.85 28.25
N ARG A 3 -68.39 -26.46 29.44
CA ARG A 3 -67.99 -25.81 30.71
C ARG A 3 -66.46 -25.82 30.80
N ILE A 4 -65.82 -24.73 30.40
CA ILE A 4 -64.38 -24.55 30.55
C ILE A 4 -64.10 -24.18 32.02
N ASN A 5 -63.22 -24.95 32.67
CA ASN A 5 -62.85 -24.73 34.07
C ASN A 5 -61.89 -23.53 34.17
N ILE A 6 -62.31 -22.44 34.82
CA ILE A 6 -61.58 -21.15 34.91
C ILE A 6 -60.13 -21.33 35.39
N ARG A 7 -59.87 -22.29 36.30
CA ARG A 7 -58.51 -22.60 36.76
C ARG A 7 -57.62 -23.18 35.65
N ARG A 8 -58.17 -23.99 34.74
CA ARG A 8 -57.44 -24.53 33.58
C ARG A 8 -57.18 -23.45 32.53
N LEU A 9 -58.14 -22.55 32.30
CA LEU A 9 -57.97 -21.43 31.38
C LEU A 9 -56.84 -20.49 31.85
N PHE A 10 -56.80 -20.19 33.16
CA PHE A 10 -55.78 -19.30 33.73
C PHE A 10 -54.37 -19.87 33.60
N VAL A 11 -54.18 -21.18 33.83
CA VAL A 11 -52.89 -21.86 33.65
C VAL A 11 -52.45 -21.87 32.19
N VAL A 12 -53.37 -22.07 31.25
CA VAL A 12 -53.07 -22.02 29.81
C VAL A 12 -52.68 -20.61 29.38
N VAL A 13 -53.38 -19.58 29.83
CA VAL A 13 -53.05 -18.18 29.52
C VAL A 13 -51.70 -17.79 30.11
N LEU A 14 -51.41 -18.18 31.35
CA LEU A 14 -50.11 -17.91 31.99
C LEU A 14 -48.97 -18.62 31.26
N GLY A 15 -49.17 -19.88 30.84
CA GLY A 15 -48.20 -20.61 30.03
C GLY A 15 -47.94 -19.95 28.68
N ILE A 16 -48.98 -19.46 28.00
CA ILE A 16 -48.86 -18.73 26.74
C ILE A 16 -48.09 -17.41 26.93
N LEU A 17 -48.37 -16.65 27.99
CA LEU A 17 -47.67 -15.39 28.29
C LEU A 17 -46.18 -15.60 28.57
N VAL A 18 -45.83 -16.67 29.29
CA VAL A 18 -44.43 -17.04 29.51
C VAL A 18 -43.75 -17.39 28.19
N ILE A 19 -44.39 -18.19 27.32
CA ILE A 19 -43.83 -18.55 26.01
C ILE A 19 -43.63 -17.31 25.11
N LEU A 20 -44.60 -16.38 25.10
CA LEU A 20 -44.50 -15.11 24.37
C LEU A 20 -43.35 -14.22 24.88
N SER A 21 -43.10 -14.22 26.19
CA SER A 21 -42.01 -13.43 26.79
C SER A 21 -40.62 -13.96 26.43
N ILE A 22 -40.48 -15.26 26.18
CA ILE A 22 -39.19 -15.89 25.81
C ILE A 22 -38.96 -15.79 24.30
N ALA A 23 -40.03 -15.70 23.50
CA ALA A 23 -39.96 -15.56 22.04
C ALA A 23 -39.44 -14.18 21.57
N SER A 24 -39.34 -13.21 22.48
CA SER A 24 -38.87 -11.84 22.20
C SER A 24 -37.45 -11.58 22.70
N ALA A 25 -36.65 -12.63 22.90
CA ALA A 25 -35.21 -12.49 23.01
C ALA A 25 -34.63 -12.06 21.65
N PHE A 26 -34.78 -10.76 21.33
CA PHE A 26 -34.13 -10.12 20.19
C PHE A 26 -32.64 -10.10 20.50
N ALA A 27 -31.90 -11.05 19.91
CA ALA A 27 -30.46 -10.92 19.84
C ALA A 27 -30.17 -9.61 19.11
N ALA A 28 -29.67 -8.60 19.82
CA ALA A 28 -29.14 -7.39 19.21
C ALA A 28 -27.98 -7.83 18.30
N ASN A 29 -28.27 -7.94 17.02
CA ASN A 29 -27.34 -8.25 15.96
C ASN A 29 -26.41 -7.04 15.79
N ILE A 30 -25.27 -7.06 16.49
CA ILE A 30 -24.16 -6.12 16.28
C ILE A 30 -23.53 -6.46 14.93
N ASN A 31 -24.08 -5.88 13.87
CA ASN A 31 -23.57 -6.02 12.52
C ASN A 31 -22.46 -4.98 12.31
N VAL A 32 -21.22 -5.36 12.62
CA VAL A 32 -20.06 -4.53 12.27
C VAL A 32 -19.86 -4.66 10.77
N PRO A 33 -19.96 -3.58 9.97
CA PRO A 33 -19.69 -3.66 8.54
C PRO A 33 -18.28 -4.19 8.33
N ALA A 34 -18.13 -5.24 7.53
CA ALA A 34 -16.81 -5.76 7.21
C ALA A 34 -16.01 -4.69 6.46
N THR A 35 -15.05 -4.06 7.13
CA THR A 35 -14.03 -3.24 6.46
C THR A 35 -13.12 -4.20 5.71
N ARG A 36 -13.31 -4.32 4.38
CA ARG A 36 -12.53 -5.22 3.49
C ARG A 36 -11.07 -4.82 3.32
N LEU A 37 -10.50 -4.05 4.26
CA LEU A 37 -9.11 -3.56 4.22
C LEU A 37 -8.10 -4.72 4.12
N THR A 38 -8.38 -5.86 4.75
CA THR A 38 -7.51 -7.05 4.66
C THR A 38 -7.73 -7.90 3.40
N ASN A 39 -8.79 -7.65 2.64
CA ASN A 39 -9.16 -8.40 1.42
C ASN A 39 -8.83 -7.62 0.14
N GLN A 40 -8.15 -6.48 0.27
CA GLN A 40 -7.78 -5.62 -0.85
C GLN A 40 -6.25 -5.62 -0.98
N ALA A 41 -5.75 -6.52 -1.83
CA ALA A 41 -4.36 -6.46 -2.27
C ALA A 41 -4.21 -5.30 -3.28
N GLN A 42 -3.95 -4.09 -2.78
CA GLN A 42 -3.46 -3.02 -3.64
C GLN A 42 -1.97 -3.25 -3.88
N ALA A 43 -1.61 -3.49 -5.15
CA ALA A 43 -0.21 -3.53 -5.54
C ALA A 43 0.39 -2.14 -5.36
N ILE A 44 1.40 -2.02 -4.50
CA ILE A 44 2.23 -0.81 -4.44
C ILE A 44 3.06 -0.77 -5.73
N THR A 45 2.79 0.22 -6.57
CA THR A 45 3.52 0.41 -7.85
C THR A 45 4.71 1.35 -7.66
N ALA A 46 5.65 1.36 -8.61
CA ALA A 46 6.76 2.32 -8.62
C ALA A 46 6.27 3.77 -8.58
N ASN A 47 5.16 4.08 -9.26
CA ASN A 47 4.55 5.41 -9.24
C ASN A 47 3.97 5.81 -7.87
N ALA A 48 3.65 4.84 -7.01
CA ALA A 48 3.20 5.10 -5.65
C ALA A 48 4.35 5.39 -4.67
N LEU A 49 5.58 4.98 -5.03
CA LEU A 49 6.78 5.11 -4.20
C LEU A 49 7.71 6.25 -4.63
N LYS A 50 7.56 6.75 -5.85
CA LYS A 50 8.44 7.80 -6.37
C LYS A 50 8.27 9.13 -5.61
N PRO A 51 9.36 9.89 -5.39
CA PRO A 51 9.29 11.20 -4.77
C PRO A 51 8.59 12.22 -5.68
N ALA A 52 8.14 13.33 -5.09
CA ALA A 52 7.46 14.40 -5.81
C ALA A 52 8.30 14.97 -6.98
N SER A 53 9.63 15.00 -6.81
CA SER A 53 10.58 15.39 -7.85
C SER A 53 10.45 14.55 -9.12
N CYS A 54 10.07 13.28 -9.00
CA CYS A 54 9.88 12.36 -10.12
C CYS A 54 8.42 12.29 -10.61
N SER A 55 7.56 13.22 -10.20
CA SER A 55 6.14 13.21 -10.54
C SER A 55 5.87 13.20 -12.05
N ALA A 56 6.74 13.82 -12.86
CA ALA A 56 6.64 13.87 -14.32
C ALA A 56 6.89 12.53 -15.03
N ILE A 57 7.50 11.53 -14.37
CA ILE A 57 7.88 10.27 -15.00
C ILE A 57 6.91 9.14 -14.63
N THR A 58 6.31 8.48 -15.61
CA THR A 58 5.55 7.24 -15.36
C THR A 58 6.50 6.05 -15.31
N LEU A 59 6.65 5.45 -14.13
CA LEU A 59 7.57 4.35 -13.84
C LEU A 59 6.85 3.00 -13.96
N SER A 60 7.53 2.02 -14.54
CA SER A 60 7.03 0.66 -14.76
C SER A 60 7.47 -0.31 -13.67
N ARG A 61 8.60 -0.05 -13.02
CA ARG A 61 9.25 -1.00 -12.10
C ARG A 61 10.08 -0.28 -11.03
N VAL A 62 10.31 -0.97 -9.91
CA VAL A 62 11.28 -0.59 -8.89
C VAL A 62 12.52 -1.49 -9.00
N VAL A 63 13.70 -0.89 -8.97
CA VAL A 63 15.00 -1.54 -8.85
C VAL A 63 15.58 -1.16 -7.50
N VAL A 64 15.98 -2.15 -6.71
CA VAL A 64 16.62 -1.92 -5.40
C VAL A 64 18.06 -2.38 -5.50
N CYS A 65 18.98 -1.46 -5.27
CA CYS A 65 20.41 -1.72 -5.29
C CYS A 65 20.85 -2.42 -3.99
N THR A 66 22.03 -3.05 -4.02
CA THR A 66 22.58 -3.79 -2.88
C THR A 66 23.99 -3.30 -2.51
N GLY A 67 24.37 -2.07 -2.90
CA GLY A 67 25.73 -1.56 -2.78
C GLY A 67 26.63 -1.88 -3.99
N GLY A 68 27.68 -1.07 -4.19
CA GLY A 68 28.61 -1.21 -5.31
C GLY A 68 28.03 -0.74 -6.65
N ASN A 69 27.97 -1.61 -7.65
CA ASN A 69 27.43 -1.26 -8.98
C ASN A 69 25.97 -1.67 -9.09
N CYS A 70 25.10 -0.74 -9.49
CA CYS A 70 23.68 -0.97 -9.69
C CYS A 70 23.27 -0.57 -11.12
N ASP A 71 22.57 -1.47 -11.80
CA ASP A 71 22.14 -1.28 -13.18
C ASP A 71 20.62 -1.45 -13.31
N GLY A 72 19.96 -0.45 -13.87
CA GLY A 72 18.59 -0.48 -14.35
C GLY A 72 18.44 -1.32 -15.62
N THR A 73 17.34 -1.13 -16.34
CA THR A 73 17.10 -1.77 -17.64
C THR A 73 16.80 -0.73 -18.72
N ASN A 74 15.98 -1.10 -19.71
CA ASN A 74 15.57 -0.17 -20.77
C ASN A 74 14.15 0.36 -20.51
N GLN A 75 13.65 0.24 -19.27
CA GLN A 75 12.30 0.64 -18.87
C GLN A 75 12.37 1.91 -18.03
N ASN A 76 11.23 2.54 -17.77
CA ASN A 76 11.19 3.67 -16.84
C ASN A 76 11.17 3.13 -15.41
N GLU A 77 12.21 3.38 -14.63
CA GLU A 77 12.44 2.68 -13.37
C GLU A 77 12.63 3.62 -12.18
N LEU A 78 12.06 3.25 -11.04
CA LEU A 78 12.45 3.82 -9.75
C LEU A 78 13.66 3.03 -9.26
N ILE A 79 14.85 3.63 -9.30
CA ILE A 79 16.08 2.98 -8.83
C ILE A 79 16.41 3.52 -7.45
N LEU A 80 16.49 2.63 -6.47
CA LEU A 80 16.75 2.95 -5.06
C LEU A 80 18.13 2.42 -4.66
N GLY A 81 19.07 3.33 -4.44
CA GLY A 81 20.38 3.07 -3.86
C GLY A 81 20.31 2.81 -2.35
N THR A 82 21.47 2.63 -1.73
CA THR A 82 21.61 2.25 -0.32
C THR A 82 22.27 3.37 0.47
N SER A 83 22.93 3.04 1.58
CA SER A 83 23.72 3.99 2.38
C SER A 83 25.23 3.84 2.12
N SER A 84 25.61 3.25 0.99
CA SER A 84 27.00 2.96 0.63
C SER A 84 27.33 3.72 -0.64
N SER A 85 28.59 4.10 -0.84
CA SER A 85 29.02 4.66 -2.13
C SER A 85 28.79 3.68 -3.29
N GLU A 86 27.97 4.09 -4.24
CA GLU A 86 27.49 3.27 -5.33
C GLU A 86 27.72 3.90 -6.70
N ARG A 87 27.77 3.06 -7.74
CA ARG A 87 27.66 3.49 -9.13
C ARG A 87 26.33 3.00 -9.67
N ILE A 88 25.38 3.92 -9.81
CA ILE A 88 24.00 3.61 -10.21
C ILE A 88 23.78 4.06 -11.65
N ARG A 89 23.31 3.17 -12.52
CA ARG A 89 23.07 3.46 -13.94
C ARG A 89 21.63 3.15 -14.34
N GLY A 90 20.88 4.15 -14.82
CA GLY A 90 19.53 3.99 -15.35
C GLY A 90 19.48 3.14 -16.63
N ARG A 91 20.42 3.44 -17.54
CA ARG A 91 20.65 2.86 -18.88
C ARG A 91 19.70 3.41 -19.93
N GLY A 92 18.42 3.07 -19.91
CA GLY A 92 17.49 3.58 -20.90
C GLY A 92 16.07 3.52 -20.38
N GLY A 93 15.23 4.39 -20.91
CA GLY A 93 13.96 4.68 -20.23
C GLY A 93 14.07 6.04 -19.57
N ASN A 94 12.98 6.54 -19.03
CA ASN A 94 13.00 7.73 -18.18
C ASN A 94 13.04 7.23 -16.73
N ASP A 95 14.17 7.40 -16.06
CA ASP A 95 14.42 6.85 -14.74
C ASP A 95 14.30 7.89 -13.64
N CYS A 96 13.90 7.43 -12.46
CA CYS A 96 14.01 8.17 -11.22
C CYS A 96 15.04 7.47 -10.34
N ILE A 97 16.23 8.02 -10.25
CA ILE A 97 17.38 7.42 -9.58
C ILE A 97 17.58 8.12 -8.24
N LEU A 98 17.52 7.37 -7.13
CA LEU A 98 17.83 7.85 -5.79
C LEU A 98 19.15 7.19 -5.34
N GLY A 99 20.19 7.98 -5.10
CA GLY A 99 21.50 7.53 -4.61
C GLY A 99 21.40 6.97 -3.20
N GLY A 100 20.78 7.75 -2.30
CA GLY A 100 20.64 7.34 -0.92
C GLY A 100 21.67 8.07 -0.08
N GLY A 101 22.59 7.37 0.58
CA GLY A 101 23.70 8.03 1.29
C GLY A 101 25.04 7.40 0.94
N GLY A 102 26.13 8.07 1.31
CA GLY A 102 27.45 7.80 0.77
C GLY A 102 27.67 8.52 -0.56
N ASP A 103 28.95 8.65 -0.96
CA ASP A 103 29.30 9.36 -2.19
C ASP A 103 28.98 8.52 -3.44
N ASP A 104 27.91 8.85 -4.16
CA ASP A 104 27.42 8.07 -5.31
C ASP A 104 27.83 8.65 -6.67
N ASN A 105 27.86 7.77 -7.66
CA ASN A 105 27.99 8.11 -9.07
C ASN A 105 26.72 7.70 -9.81
N LEU A 106 25.83 8.67 -10.00
CA LEU A 106 24.52 8.49 -10.63
C LEU A 106 24.61 8.77 -12.12
N VAL A 107 24.18 7.80 -12.93
CA VAL A 107 24.25 7.87 -14.39
C VAL A 107 22.87 7.60 -15.00
N GLY A 108 22.17 8.64 -15.46
CA GLY A 108 20.88 8.48 -16.15
C GLY A 108 21.01 7.66 -17.44
N ASN A 109 21.89 8.14 -18.32
CA ASN A 109 22.12 7.69 -19.70
C ASN A 109 21.08 8.26 -20.69
N ASN A 110 20.30 7.41 -21.35
CA ASN A 110 19.47 7.84 -22.47
C ASN A 110 18.05 8.15 -22.02
N ARG A 111 17.50 9.23 -22.57
CA ARG A 111 16.16 9.80 -22.36
C ARG A 111 16.14 10.74 -21.16
N SER A 112 15.03 10.89 -20.45
CA SER A 112 14.87 11.93 -19.43
C SER A 112 14.86 11.32 -18.04
N ASP A 113 15.98 11.48 -17.35
CA ASP A 113 16.26 10.91 -16.05
C ASP A 113 16.30 12.01 -14.98
N ILE A 114 15.76 11.68 -13.80
CA ILE A 114 15.80 12.51 -12.62
C ILE A 114 16.65 11.78 -11.59
N CYS A 115 17.79 12.36 -11.26
CA CYS A 115 18.75 11.80 -10.32
C CYS A 115 18.76 12.64 -9.04
N ILE A 116 18.56 11.95 -7.91
CA ILE A 116 18.54 12.52 -6.56
C ILE A 116 19.69 11.86 -5.83
N GLY A 117 20.73 12.63 -5.50
CA GLY A 117 21.92 12.15 -4.80
C GLY A 117 21.56 11.69 -3.39
N GLY A 118 21.19 12.66 -2.55
CA GLY A 118 20.92 12.43 -1.14
C GLY A 118 21.98 13.12 -0.27
N PRO A 119 22.11 12.75 1.01
CA PRO A 119 23.25 13.16 1.82
C PRO A 119 24.59 12.75 1.21
N ASP A 120 25.66 13.46 1.61
CA ASP A 120 27.05 13.28 1.14
C ASP A 120 27.31 13.85 -0.27
N PHE A 121 28.42 13.48 -0.92
CA PHE A 121 28.88 14.13 -2.15
C PHE A 121 28.68 13.24 -3.37
N ASP A 122 27.67 13.56 -4.18
CA ASP A 122 27.34 12.77 -5.36
C ASP A 122 27.85 13.38 -6.66
N THR A 123 28.10 12.50 -7.62
CA THR A 123 28.45 12.86 -8.99
C THR A 123 27.34 12.42 -9.93
N PHE A 124 26.79 13.39 -10.68
CA PHE A 124 25.76 13.14 -11.68
C PHE A 124 26.35 13.14 -13.09
N ASN A 125 26.08 12.08 -13.84
CA ASN A 125 26.48 11.94 -15.23
C ASN A 125 25.24 11.68 -16.09
N THR A 126 25.06 12.41 -17.19
CA THR A 126 23.95 12.15 -18.13
C THR A 126 22.57 12.07 -17.45
N CYS A 127 22.35 12.88 -16.43
CA CYS A 127 21.04 13.07 -15.79
C CYS A 127 20.53 14.46 -16.19
N GLU A 128 19.33 14.52 -16.74
CA GLU A 128 18.69 15.76 -17.21
C GLU A 128 18.29 16.65 -16.03
N VAL A 129 17.83 16.04 -14.94
CA VAL A 129 17.53 16.72 -13.68
C VAL A 129 18.38 16.11 -12.58
N GLN A 130 19.04 16.99 -11.83
CA GLN A 130 19.97 16.64 -10.77
C GLN A 130 19.55 17.36 -9.49
N ILE A 131 19.43 16.60 -8.41
CA ILE A 131 19.07 17.12 -7.08
C ILE A 131 20.11 16.57 -6.11
N GLN A 132 20.93 17.47 -5.57
CA GLN A 132 21.79 17.18 -4.42
C GLN A 132 21.01 17.49 -3.14
#